data_AF-A0A1I1FZ68-F1
#
_entry.id   AF-A0A1I1FZ68-F1
#
_cell.length_a   1.000
_cell.length_b   1.000
_cell.length_c   1.000
_cell.angle_alpha   90.00
_cell.angle_beta   90.00
_cell.angle_gamma   90.00
#
_symmetry.space_group_name_H-M   'P 1'
#
loop_
_entity.id
_entity.type
_entity.pdbx_description
1 polymer ?
#
loop_
_entity_poly.entity_id
_entity_poly.type
_entity_poly.pdbx_seq_one_letter_code
_entity_poly.pdbx_strand_id
1 'polypeptide(L)'
;MQSLQDALYNWLTIKVVCDARLDDMAAQETKAFFEARLKEDYDASVSNLEKNGPFYFVDVLAGGEKKRHRFPVELIEALLEQIVAEPDKYKNYNEE
;
A
#
# COMPACT_ATOMS: atom_id res chain seq x y z
N MET A 1 -8.63 -3.09 11.82
CA MET A 1 -8.73 -3.43 10.38
C MET A 1 -9.72 -4.56 10.28
N GLN A 2 -10.85 -4.41 9.56
CA GLN A 2 -11.95 -5.38 9.62
C GLN A 2 -12.05 -6.27 8.37
N SER A 3 -11.27 -6.06 7.30
CA SER A 3 -11.32 -6.88 6.08
C SER A 3 -10.03 -6.90 5.25
N LEU A 4 -9.84 -7.94 4.43
CA LEU A 4 -8.74 -8.05 3.44
C LEU A 4 -8.63 -6.80 2.56
N GLN A 5 -9.76 -6.20 2.18
CA GLN A 5 -9.81 -4.97 1.40
C GLN A 5 -9.13 -3.79 2.12
N ASP A 6 -9.31 -3.63 3.43
CA ASP A 6 -8.61 -2.59 4.20
C ASP A 6 -7.11 -2.86 4.26
N ALA A 7 -6.71 -4.12 4.45
CA ALA A 7 -5.30 -4.49 4.47
C ALA A 7 -4.62 -4.20 3.13
N LEU A 8 -5.30 -4.52 2.01
CA LEU A 8 -4.84 -4.20 0.66
C LEU A 8 -4.81 -2.71 0.38
N TYR A 9 -5.81 -1.97 0.86
CA TYR A 9 -5.86 -0.51 0.75
C TYR A 9 -4.64 0.10 1.44
N ASN A 10 -4.42 -0.23 2.72
CA ASN A 10 -3.29 0.29 3.49
C ASN A 10 -1.95 -0.10 2.86
N TRP A 11 -1.80 -1.37 2.44
CA TRP A 11 -0.62 -1.84 1.73
C TRP A 11 -0.37 -1.03 0.45
N LEU A 12 -1.40 -0.82 -0.38
CA LEU A 12 -1.27 -0.12 -1.65
C LEU A 12 -0.93 1.36 -1.46
N THR A 13 -1.56 2.02 -0.48
CA THR A 13 -1.26 3.40 -0.11
C THR A 13 0.21 3.57 0.29
N ILE A 14 0.71 2.70 1.17
CA ILE A 14 2.13 2.74 1.58
C ILE A 14 3.05 2.35 0.43
N LYS A 15 2.67 1.38 -0.42
CA LYS A 15 3.43 0.99 -1.60
C LYS A 15 3.66 2.16 -2.55
N VAL A 16 2.65 2.99 -2.79
CA VAL A 16 2.78 4.20 -3.62
C VAL A 16 3.70 5.23 -2.99
N VAL A 17 3.63 5.41 -1.66
CA VAL A 17 4.57 6.29 -0.94
C VAL A 17 6.01 5.78 -1.06
N CYS A 18 6.25 4.47 -0.89
CA CYS A 18 7.58 3.87 -1.11
C CYS A 18 8.08 4.05 -2.55
N ASP A 19 7.21 3.90 -3.55
CA ASP A 19 7.55 4.08 -4.96
C ASP A 19 8.00 5.52 -5.24
N ALA A 20 7.36 6.50 -4.59
CA ALA A 20 7.70 7.93 -4.72
C ALA A 20 8.89 8.37 -3.83
N ARG A 21 9.06 7.76 -2.65
CA ARG A 21 10.13 8.03 -1.68
C ARG A 21 10.94 6.76 -1.42
N LEU A 22 11.78 6.37 -2.38
CA LEU A 22 12.60 5.16 -2.27
C LEU A 22 13.55 5.17 -1.05
N ASP A 23 13.90 6.35 -0.53
CA ASP A 23 14.77 6.54 0.64
C ASP A 23 14.00 6.48 2.00
N ASP A 24 12.67 6.35 1.96
CA ASP A 24 11.82 6.30 3.14
C ASP A 24 11.80 4.89 3.75
N MET A 25 12.80 4.59 4.59
CA MET A 25 12.93 3.30 5.27
C MET A 25 11.68 2.99 6.12
N ALA A 26 11.10 3.98 6.79
CA ALA A 26 9.90 3.80 7.59
C ALA A 26 8.71 3.32 6.73
N ALA A 27 8.54 3.91 5.54
CA ALA A 27 7.54 3.45 4.58
C ALA A 27 7.83 2.02 4.11
N GLN A 28 9.08 1.67 3.82
CA GLN A 28 9.45 0.30 3.40
C GLN A 28 9.18 -0.74 4.48
N GLU A 29 9.52 -0.47 5.74
CA GLU A 29 9.21 -1.35 6.87
C GLU A 29 7.71 -1.49 7.06
N THR A 30 6.96 -0.40 6.93
CA THR A 30 5.51 -0.40 7.02
C THR A 30 4.87 -1.22 5.90
N LYS A 31 5.39 -1.12 4.66
CA LYS A 31 4.96 -1.94 3.52
C LYS A 31 5.17 -3.42 3.83
N ALA A 32 6.36 -3.80 4.31
CA ALA A 32 6.69 -5.17 4.66
C ALA A 32 5.79 -5.71 5.79
N PHE A 33 5.46 -4.88 6.78
CA PHE A 33 4.51 -5.22 7.85
C PHE A 33 3.12 -5.53 7.29
N PHE A 34 2.61 -4.72 6.36
CA PHE A 34 1.32 -5.00 5.72
C PHE A 34 1.36 -6.26 4.81
N GLU A 35 2.47 -6.53 4.12
CA GLU A 35 2.64 -7.76 3.34
C GLU A 35 2.64 -9.01 4.23
N ALA A 36 3.35 -8.96 5.35
CA ALA A 36 3.33 -10.03 6.35
C ALA A 36 1.90 -10.25 6.87
N ARG A 37 1.21 -9.17 7.23
CA ARG A 37 -0.17 -9.25 7.74
C ARG A 37 -1.17 -9.78 6.72
N LEU A 38 -1.04 -9.43 5.43
CA LEU A 38 -1.87 -10.00 4.36
C LEU A 38 -1.73 -11.52 4.30
N LYS A 39 -0.50 -12.01 4.44
CA LYS A 39 -0.20 -13.45 4.41
C LYS A 39 -0.62 -14.15 5.71
N GLU A 40 -0.36 -13.56 6.87
CA GLU A 40 -0.63 -14.19 8.17
C GLU A 40 -2.12 -14.20 8.54
N ASP A 41 -2.86 -13.11 8.31
CA ASP A 41 -4.28 -13.03 8.67
C ASP A 41 -5.21 -13.58 7.61
N TYR A 42 -4.84 -13.45 6.33
CA TYR A 42 -5.75 -13.73 5.22
C TYR A 42 -5.22 -14.78 4.24
N ASP A 43 -4.04 -15.37 4.49
CA ASP A 43 -3.32 -16.24 3.55
C ASP A 43 -3.25 -15.62 2.13
N ALA A 44 -3.16 -14.28 2.09
CA ALA A 44 -3.31 -13.49 0.88
C ALA A 44 -1.95 -12.99 0.40
N SER A 45 -1.68 -13.11 -0.90
CA SER A 45 -0.48 -12.59 -1.53
C SER A 45 -0.82 -11.80 -2.79
N VAL A 46 -0.27 -10.59 -2.91
CA VAL A 46 -0.46 -9.77 -4.11
C VAL A 46 0.33 -10.39 -5.25
N SER A 47 -0.39 -10.76 -6.31
CA SER A 47 0.16 -11.43 -7.50
C SER A 47 0.38 -10.48 -8.66
N ASN A 48 -0.46 -9.43 -8.78
CA ASN A 48 -0.33 -8.42 -9.82
C ASN A 48 -0.94 -7.09 -9.35
N LEU A 49 -0.36 -5.99 -9.84
CA LEU A 49 -0.83 -4.63 -9.58
C LEU A 49 -0.82 -3.86 -10.90
N GLU A 50 -1.99 -3.37 -11.32
CA GLU A 50 -2.15 -2.60 -12.55
C GLU A 50 -2.83 -1.25 -12.24
N LYS A 51 -2.29 -0.15 -12.78
CA LYS A 51 -2.98 1.16 -12.77
C LYS A 51 -3.68 1.31 -14.11
N ASN A 52 -5.00 1.50 -14.10
CA ASN A 52 -5.77 1.69 -15.33
C ASN A 52 -6.81 2.81 -15.13
N GLY A 53 -6.58 3.93 -15.81
CA GLY A 53 -7.38 5.15 -15.65
C GLY A 53 -7.35 5.68 -14.21
N PRO A 54 -8.50 6.05 -13.62
CA PRO A 54 -8.58 6.56 -12.25
C PRO A 54 -8.63 5.44 -11.18
N PHE A 55 -8.28 4.20 -11.53
CA PHE A 55 -8.31 3.06 -10.60
C PHE A 55 -7.01 2.23 -10.62
N TYR A 56 -6.62 1.75 -9.43
CA TYR A 56 -5.68 0.66 -9.26
C TYR A 56 -6.42 -0.67 -9.16
N PHE A 57 -5.93 -1.69 -9.85
CA PHE A 57 -6.40 -3.06 -9.82
C PHE A 57 -5.34 -3.94 -9.17
N VAL A 58 -5.70 -4.56 -8.05
CA VAL A 58 -4.82 -5.45 -7.26
C VAL A 58 -5.34 -6.86 -7.37
N ASP A 59 -4.56 -7.75 -7.97
CA ASP A 59 -4.86 -9.17 -8.05
C ASP A 59 -4.20 -9.90 -6.89
N VAL A 60 -5.00 -10.57 -6.08
CA VAL A 60 -4.58 -11.19 -4.83
C VAL A 60 -4.94 -12.67 -4.88
N LEU A 61 -3.99 -13.52 -4.49
CA LEU A 61 -4.18 -14.95 -4.30
C LEU A 61 -4.43 -15.19 -2.81
N ALA A 62 -5.63 -15.61 -2.45
CA ALA A 62 -5.99 -15.94 -1.07
C ALA A 62 -6.67 -17.31 -1.02
N GLY A 63 -6.11 -18.27 -0.26
CA GLY A 63 -6.69 -19.62 -0.12
C GLY A 63 -6.85 -20.39 -1.44
N GLY A 64 -6.00 -20.12 -2.44
CA GLY A 64 -6.08 -20.72 -3.77
C GLY A 64 -7.03 -20.03 -4.76
N GLU A 65 -7.78 -19.02 -4.32
CA GLU A 65 -8.64 -18.22 -5.19
C GLU A 65 -7.96 -16.90 -5.59
N LYS A 66 -8.10 -16.52 -6.86
CA LYS A 66 -7.70 -15.20 -7.35
C LYS A 66 -8.83 -14.22 -7.17
N LYS A 67 -8.60 -13.15 -6.42
CA LYS A 67 -9.52 -12.03 -6.23
C LYS A 67 -8.92 -10.75 -6.77
N ARG A 68 -9.70 -10.00 -7.53
CA ARG A 68 -9.31 -8.69 -8.06
C ARG A 68 -10.01 -7.61 -7.26
N HIS A 69 -9.24 -6.73 -6.64
CA HIS A 69 -9.72 -5.56 -5.92
C HIS A 69 -9.43 -4.30 -6.72
N ARG A 70 -10.35 -3.34 -6.70
CA ARG A 70 -10.15 -2.03 -7.33
C ARG A 70 -10.17 -0.92 -6.28
N PHE A 71 -9.27 0.03 -6.41
CA PHE A 71 -9.17 1.19 -5.53
C PHE A 71 -9.07 2.47 -6.35
N PRO A 72 -9.80 3.55 -6.00
CA PRO A 72 -9.66 4.84 -6.65
C PRO A 72 -8.25 5.38 -6.44
N VAL A 73 -7.63 5.82 -7.52
CA VAL A 73 -6.28 6.39 -7.51
C VAL A 73 -6.20 7.58 -6.54
N GLU A 74 -7.20 8.46 -6.57
CA GLU A 74 -7.30 9.62 -5.67
C GLU A 74 -7.19 9.24 -4.18
N LEU A 75 -7.83 8.14 -3.75
CA LEU A 75 -7.76 7.72 -2.35
C LEU A 75 -6.39 7.11 -1.99
N ILE A 76 -5.79 6.38 -2.91
CA ILE A 76 -4.49 5.74 -2.71
C ILE A 76 -3.36 6.78 -2.70
N GLU A 77 -3.41 7.74 -3.63
CA GLU A 77 -2.40 8.79 -3.77
C GLU A 77 -2.61 9.93 -2.76
N ALA A 78 -3.80 10.07 -2.15
CA ALA A 78 -4.10 11.13 -1.17
C ALA A 78 -3.08 11.22 -0.02
N LEU A 79 -2.56 10.09 0.47
CA LEU A 79 -1.52 10.12 1.51
C LEU A 79 -0.20 10.66 0.97
N LEU A 80 0.21 10.23 -0.22
CA LEU A 80 1.41 10.74 -0.87
C LEU A 80 1.28 12.24 -1.16
N GLU A 81 0.14 12.68 -1.66
CA GLU A 81 -0.15 14.09 -1.92
C GLU A 81 -0.05 14.92 -0.64
N GLN A 82 -0.56 14.43 0.49
CA GLN A 82 -0.41 15.07 1.79
C GLN A 82 1.06 15.14 2.24
N ILE A 83 1.83 14.06 2.06
CA ILE A 83 3.27 14.02 2.39
C ILE A 83 4.05 15.04 1.54
N VAL A 84 3.72 15.14 0.24
CA VAL A 84 4.37 16.08 -0.68
C VAL A 84 3.95 17.53 -0.40
N ALA A 85 2.69 17.76 -0.02
CA ALA A 85 2.19 19.08 0.34
C ALA A 85 2.74 19.58 1.69
N GLU A 86 2.93 18.68 2.66
CA GLU A 86 3.42 18.99 4.00
C GLU A 86 4.61 18.11 4.42
N PRO A 87 5.77 18.21 3.75
CA PRO A 87 6.91 17.33 4.02
C PRO A 87 7.49 17.49 5.43
N ASP A 88 7.29 18.65 6.07
CA ASP A 88 7.77 18.92 7.44
C ASP A 88 7.10 18.03 8.50
N LYS A 89 5.85 17.61 8.25
CA LYS A 89 5.10 16.70 9.14
C LYS A 89 5.51 15.24 9.00
N TYR A 90 6.09 14.87 7.85
CA TYR A 90 6.48 13.51 7.50
C TYR A 90 7.99 13.41 7.28
N LYS A 91 8.74 14.07 8.17
CA LYS A 91 10.19 13.96 8.24
C LYS A 91 10.56 12.51 8.50
N ASN A 92 11.44 12.00 7.64
CA ASN A 92 12.00 10.68 7.76
C ASN A 92 13.01 10.77 8.92
N TYR A 93 12.64 10.26 10.10
CA TYR A 93 13.46 10.33 11.31
C TYR A 93 14.62 9.32 11.25
N ASN A 94 15.41 9.35 10.17
CA ASN A 94 16.63 8.58 10.05
C ASN A 94 17.89 9.45 10.18
N GLU A 95 17.75 10.65 10.75
CA GLU A 95 18.86 11.44 11.26
C GLU A 95 18.98 11.16 12.77
N GLU A 96 19.67 10.08 13.13
CA GLU A 96 20.67 9.99 14.23
C GLU A 96 21.39 8.63 14.22
#